data_AF-W0GN72-F1
#
_entry.id   AF-W0GN72-F1
#
_cell.length_a   1.000
_cell.length_b   1.000
_cell.length_c   1.000
_cell.angle_alpha   90.00
_cell.angle_beta   90.00
_cell.angle_gamma   90.00
#
_symmetry.space_group_name_H-M   'P 1'
#
loop_
_entity.id
_entity.type
_entity.pdbx_description
1 polymer ?
#
loop_
_entity_poly.entity_id
_entity_poly.type
_entity_poly.pdbx_seq_one_letter_code
_entity_poly.pdbx_strand_id
1 'polypeptide(L)'
;MKGINLITKEPIEDYYDKLVIAVGGSLDKLDLPGNDAHNIYAPASLEAAVKIREELTDKIKTVVVVGDGPIGLEFCENFTRNDKRVILIEEQDQVLKDL
;
A
#
# COMPACT_ATOMS: atom_id res chain seq x y z
N MET A 1 12.97 -23.44 -14.02
CA MET A 1 13.14 -22.11 -13.38
C MET A 1 14.23 -22.20 -12.34
N LYS A 2 15.04 -21.15 -12.23
CA LYS A 2 15.92 -20.97 -11.09
C LYS A 2 15.24 -20.05 -10.07
N GLY A 3 15.40 -20.34 -8.80
CA GLY A 3 14.79 -19.58 -7.71
C GLY A 3 15.57 -19.74 -6.42
N ILE A 4 15.00 -19.21 -5.34
CA ILE A 4 15.53 -19.38 -3.98
C ILE A 4 14.46 -20.11 -3.16
N ASN A 5 14.84 -21.18 -2.48
CA ASN A 5 13.96 -21.83 -1.52
C ASN A 5 13.72 -20.88 -0.34
N LEU A 6 12.46 -20.51 -0.08
CA LEU A 6 12.16 -19.51 0.95
C LEU A 6 12.41 -20.00 2.39
N ILE A 7 12.48 -21.32 2.61
CA ILE A 7 12.77 -21.94 3.91
C ILE A 7 14.28 -22.05 4.12
N THR A 8 15.00 -22.69 3.21
CA THR A 8 16.45 -22.95 3.38
C THR A 8 17.33 -21.78 2.96
N LYS A 9 16.79 -20.84 2.16
CA LYS A 9 17.49 -19.72 1.51
C LYS A 9 18.52 -20.14 0.46
N GLU A 10 18.52 -21.41 0.06
CA GLU A 10 19.45 -21.93 -0.95
C GLU A 10 18.90 -21.78 -2.38
N PRO A 11 19.77 -21.68 -3.40
CA PRO A 11 19.35 -21.71 -4.80
C PRO A 11 18.68 -23.05 -5.15
N ILE A 12 17.62 -22.98 -5.94
CA ILE A 12 16.93 -24.15 -6.49
C ILE A 12 16.83 -24.05 -8.01
N GLU A 13 16.76 -25.21 -8.64
CA GLU A 13 16.43 -25.36 -10.05
C GLU A 13 15.36 -26.44 -10.17
N ASP A 14 14.23 -26.08 -10.80
CA ASP A 14 13.06 -26.95 -10.90
C ASP A 14 12.42 -26.89 -12.29
N TYR A 15 11.66 -27.92 -12.64
CA TYR A 15 11.08 -28.13 -13.97
C TYR A 15 9.55 -28.18 -13.89
N TYR A 16 8.90 -27.66 -14.92
CA TYR A 16 7.44 -27.60 -15.03
C TYR A 16 7.03 -27.78 -16.48
N ASP A 17 5.94 -28.51 -16.69
CA ASP A 17 5.30 -28.60 -18.00
C ASP A 17 4.61 -27.29 -18.40
N LYS A 18 4.06 -26.57 -17.40
CA LYS A 18 3.47 -25.23 -17.54
C LYS A 18 3.72 -24.42 -16.27
N LEU A 19 4.05 -23.13 -16.43
CA LEU A 19 4.29 -22.19 -15.34
C LEU A 19 3.27 -21.05 -15.40
N VAL A 20 2.65 -20.74 -14.27
CA VAL A 20 1.82 -19.54 -14.09
C VAL A 20 2.52 -18.62 -13.10
N ILE A 21 2.78 -17.39 -13.53
CA ILE A 21 3.38 -16.35 -12.69
C ILE A 21 2.26 -15.44 -12.21
N ALA A 22 1.90 -15.54 -10.92
CA ALA A 22 0.83 -14.80 -10.28
C ALA A 22 1.35 -14.02 -9.06
N VAL A 23 2.48 -13.32 -9.22
CA VAL A 23 3.17 -12.62 -8.13
C VAL A 23 2.57 -11.25 -7.77
N GLY A 24 1.50 -10.84 -8.47
CA GLY A 24 0.87 -9.53 -8.28
C GLY A 24 1.74 -8.37 -8.76
N GLY A 25 1.49 -7.19 -8.19
CA GLY A 25 2.27 -5.97 -8.41
C GLY A 25 2.82 -5.42 -7.10
N SER A 26 3.80 -4.53 -7.21
CA SER A 26 4.32 -3.74 -6.09
C SER A 26 3.80 -2.31 -6.15
N LEU A 27 3.69 -1.65 -5.00
CA LEU A 27 3.41 -0.22 -4.95
C LEU A 27 4.70 0.56 -5.21
N ASP A 28 4.58 1.63 -5.99
CA ASP A 28 5.67 2.57 -6.17
C ASP A 28 5.92 3.33 -4.87
N LYS A 29 7.21 3.47 -4.52
CA LYS A 29 7.62 4.29 -3.39
C LYS A 29 7.88 5.70 -3.89
N LEU A 30 7.36 6.69 -3.17
CA LEU A 30 7.69 8.09 -3.41
C LEU A 30 9.15 8.34 -3.00
N ASP A 31 10.01 8.69 -3.95
CA ASP A 31 11.41 9.01 -3.66
C ASP A 31 11.52 10.46 -3.15
N LEU A 32 11.14 10.65 -1.89
CA LEU A 32 11.11 11.94 -1.21
C LEU A 32 11.83 11.86 0.15
N PRO A 33 12.43 12.96 0.63
CA PRO A 33 12.99 13.01 1.98
C PRO A 33 11.94 12.64 3.05
N GLY A 34 12.29 11.71 3.95
CA GLY A 34 11.41 11.26 5.03
C GLY A 34 10.47 10.10 4.67
N ASN A 35 10.67 9.43 3.52
CA ASN A 35 9.88 8.26 3.11
C ASN A 35 10.05 7.02 4.04
N ASP A 36 10.92 7.11 5.04
CA ASP A 36 11.15 6.11 6.08
C ASP A 36 10.45 6.45 7.42
N ALA A 37 9.65 7.52 7.46
CA ALA A 37 8.90 7.90 8.65
C ALA A 37 7.98 6.76 9.12
N HIS A 38 7.95 6.52 10.43
CA HIS A 38 7.24 5.40 11.06
C HIS A 38 5.72 5.39 10.83
N ASN A 39 5.14 6.55 10.50
CA ASN A 39 3.70 6.76 10.30
C ASN A 39 3.30 6.79 8.81
N ILE A 40 4.14 6.24 7.93
CA ILE A 40 3.83 6.02 6.51
C ILE A 40 3.41 4.56 6.33
N TYR A 41 2.29 4.36 5.65
CA TYR A 41 1.74 3.03 5.38
C TYR A 41 1.34 2.90 3.92
N ALA A 42 1.51 1.70 3.38
CA ALA A 42 1.12 1.34 2.02
C ALA A 42 0.14 0.15 2.09
N PRO A 43 -1.13 0.29 1.68
CA PRO A 43 -2.16 -0.73 1.86
C PRO A 43 -2.06 -1.84 0.79
N ALA A 44 -0.91 -2.53 0.71
CA ALA A 44 -0.63 -3.56 -0.30
C ALA A 44 -0.89 -5.00 0.17
N SER A 45 -1.15 -5.22 1.45
CA SER A 45 -1.38 -6.56 2.01
C SER A 45 -2.37 -6.53 3.18
N LEU A 46 -2.85 -7.71 3.56
CA LEU A 46 -3.72 -7.86 4.73
C LEU A 46 -3.01 -7.41 6.01
N GLU A 47 -1.72 -7.74 6.15
CA GLU A 47 -0.90 -7.35 7.29
C GLU A 47 -0.77 -5.82 7.37
N ALA A 48 -0.58 -5.15 6.23
CA ALA A 48 -0.54 -3.69 6.17
C ALA A 48 -1.89 -3.07 6.59
N ALA A 49 -3.00 -3.63 6.13
CA ALA A 49 -4.34 -3.17 6.51
C ALA A 49 -4.62 -3.34 8.01
N VAL A 50 -4.22 -4.49 8.59
CA VAL A 50 -4.31 -4.73 10.04
C VAL A 50 -3.49 -3.70 10.81
N LYS A 51 -2.25 -3.45 10.40
CA LYS A 51 -1.37 -2.45 11.02
C LYS A 51 -1.97 -1.05 10.99
N ILE A 52 -2.47 -0.60 9.83
CA ILE A 52 -3.14 0.71 9.70
C ILE A 52 -4.30 0.82 10.70
N ARG A 53 -5.13 -0.22 10.80
CA ARG A 53 -6.28 -0.24 11.73
C ARG A 53 -5.83 -0.16 13.19
N GLU A 54 -4.77 -0.88 13.57
CA GLU A 54 -4.24 -0.87 14.94
C GLU A 54 -3.63 0.49 15.32
N GLU A 55 -2.96 1.15 14.37
CA GLU A 55 -2.34 2.46 14.61
C GLU A 55 -3.34 3.62 14.53
N LEU A 56 -4.49 3.43 13.87
CA LEU A 56 -5.59 4.37 13.79
C LEU A 56 -6.37 4.49 15.10
N THR A 57 -5.69 4.92 16.16
CA THR A 57 -6.27 5.16 17.49
C THR A 57 -7.06 6.47 17.53
N ASP A 58 -7.81 6.69 18.62
CA ASP A 58 -8.53 7.95 18.86
C ASP A 58 -7.61 9.16 19.02
N LYS A 59 -6.31 8.95 19.28
CA LYS A 59 -5.30 10.02 19.35
C LYS A 59 -4.98 10.59 17.97
N ILE A 60 -5.11 9.77 16.92
CA ILE A 60 -4.96 10.22 15.54
C ILE A 60 -6.21 10.97 15.15
N LYS A 61 -6.06 12.28 14.90
CA LYS A 61 -7.15 13.18 14.49
C LYS A 61 -7.10 13.58 13.03
N THR A 62 -5.91 13.52 12.43
CA THR A 62 -5.69 13.89 11.02
C THR A 62 -4.98 12.75 10.32
N VAL A 63 -5.46 12.43 9.12
CA VAL A 63 -4.84 11.46 8.22
C VAL A 63 -4.58 12.13 6.88
N VAL A 64 -3.39 11.91 6.33
CA VAL A 64 -3.04 12.35 4.98
C VAL A 64 -3.10 11.14 4.06
N VAL A 65 -3.83 11.27 2.96
CA VAL A 65 -3.87 10.30 1.86
C VAL A 65 -3.16 10.95 0.68
N VAL A 66 -2.25 10.22 0.04
CA VAL A 66 -1.49 10.68 -1.13
C VAL A 66 -1.89 9.81 -2.32
N GLY A 67 -2.39 10.45 -3.38
CA GLY A 67 -2.97 9.80 -4.54
C GLY A 67 -4.49 9.67 -4.45
N ASP A 68 -5.18 10.09 -5.50
CA ASP A 68 -6.64 10.16 -5.64
C ASP A 68 -7.29 8.98 -6.37
N GLY A 69 -6.51 7.94 -6.71
CA GLY A 69 -7.04 6.76 -7.39
C GLY A 69 -8.15 6.08 -6.56
N PRO A 70 -8.86 5.09 -7.13
CA PRO A 70 -9.98 4.42 -6.47
C PRO A 70 -9.66 3.96 -5.04
N ILE A 71 -8.47 3.40 -4.82
CA ILE A 71 -7.98 2.98 -3.50
C ILE A 71 -7.85 4.19 -2.56
N GLY A 72 -7.21 5.27 -3.00
CA GLY A 72 -7.02 6.48 -2.19
C GLY A 72 -8.33 7.08 -1.72
N LEU A 73 -9.33 7.16 -2.61
CA LEU A 73 -10.65 7.68 -2.25
C LEU A 73 -11.44 6.77 -1.32
N GLU A 74 -11.35 5.45 -1.48
CA GLU A 74 -11.93 4.51 -0.51
C GLU A 74 -11.34 4.71 0.90
N PHE A 75 -10.04 4.97 0.99
CA PHE A 75 -9.40 5.32 2.27
C PHE A 75 -9.87 6.68 2.80
N CYS A 76 -10.00 7.70 1.95
CA CYS A 76 -10.55 8.99 2.34
C CYS A 76 -11.98 8.86 2.92
N GLU A 77 -12.84 8.09 2.26
CA GLU A 77 -14.19 7.81 2.73
C GLU A 77 -14.17 7.09 4.09
N ASN A 78 -13.39 6.01 4.19
CA ASN A 78 -13.31 5.22 5.41
C ASN A 78 -12.77 6.03 6.60
N PHE A 79 -11.70 6.79 6.42
CA PHE A 79 -11.16 7.63 7.51
C PHE A 79 -12.12 8.75 7.90
N THR A 80 -12.82 9.36 6.93
CA THR A 80 -13.86 10.35 7.21
C THR A 80 -14.99 9.74 8.04
N ARG A 81 -15.43 8.50 7.72
CA ARG A 81 -16.43 7.76 8.50
C ARG A 81 -15.96 7.36 9.90
N ASN A 82 -14.66 7.35 10.15
CA ASN A 82 -14.04 7.10 11.46
C ASN A 82 -13.66 8.41 12.19
N ASP A 83 -14.39 9.50 11.90
CA ASP A 83 -14.25 10.82 12.53
C ASP A 83 -12.83 11.41 12.44
N LYS A 84 -12.09 11.07 11.38
CA LYS A 84 -10.77 11.65 11.11
C LYS A 84 -10.92 12.84 10.17
N ARG A 85 -10.12 13.88 10.42
CA ARG A 85 -9.88 14.92 9.42
C ARG A 85 -8.98 14.35 8.34
N VAL A 86 -9.50 14.22 7.13
CA VAL A 86 -8.74 13.71 5.98
C VAL A 86 -8.19 14.88 5.16
N ILE A 87 -6.92 14.77 4.76
CA ILE A 87 -6.28 15.64 3.79
C ILE A 87 -5.88 14.74 2.61
N LEU A 88 -6.45 14.99 1.43
CA LEU A 88 -6.05 14.34 0.19
C LEU A 88 -5.01 15.22 -0.52
N ILE A 89 -3.89 14.63 -0.92
CA ILE A 89 -2.87 15.26 -1.76
C ILE A 89 -2.88 14.54 -3.09
N GLU A 90 -3.09 15.30 -4.17
CA GLU A 90 -3.07 14.82 -5.55
C GLU A 90 -2.14 15.74 -6.36
N GLU A 91 -1.35 15.15 -7.26
CA GLU A 91 -0.46 15.89 -8.16
C GLU A 91 -1.25 16.56 -9.30
N GLN A 92 -2.30 15.90 -9.79
CA GLN A 92 -3.14 16.37 -10.88
C GLN A 92 -4.07 17.52 -10.46
N ASP A 93 -4.52 18.30 -11.45
CA ASP A 93 -5.42 19.44 -11.25
C ASP A 93 -6.87 19.05 -10.85
N GLN A 94 -7.19 17.75 -10.86
CA GLN A 94 -8.52 17.24 -10.52
C GLN A 94 -8.43 15.83 -9.95
N VAL A 95 -9.44 15.44 -9.19
CA VAL A 95 -9.59 14.05 -8.72
C VAL A 95 -10.10 13.13 -9.83
N LEU A 96 -9.75 11.83 -9.77
CA LEU A 96 -10.13 10.77 -10.71
C LEU A 96 -9.84 11.09 -12.17
N LYS A 97 -8.75 11.81 -12.45
CA LYS A 97 -8.44 12.27 -13.81
C LYS A 97 -8.22 11.14 -14.82
N ASP A 98 -7.62 10.06 -14.37
CA ASP A 98 -7.21 8.92 -15.20
C ASP A 98 -8.19 7.73 -15.13
N LEU A 99 -9.38 7.95 -14.55
CA LEU A 99 -10.49 6.99 -14.56
C LEU A 99 -11.45 7.27 -15.73
#